data_AF-S9TN66-F1
#
_entry.id   AF-S9TN66-F1
#
_cell.length_a   1.000
_cell.length_b   1.000
_cell.length_c   1.000
_cell.angle_alpha   90.00
_cell.angle_beta   90.00
_cell.angle_gamma   90.00
#
_symmetry.space_group_name_H-M   'P 1'
#
loop_
_entity.id
_entity.type
_entity.pdbx_description
1 polymer ?
#
loop_
_entity_poly.entity_id
_entity_poly.type
_entity_poly.pdbx_seq_one_letter_code
_entity_poly.pdbx_strand_id
1 'polypeptide(L)'
;MIGENAMNSKLASLDCIPWQRMTTAYGRGTDIPQLIEEGQYHELANLIEHQGTLWQVTPWVLLVLLQKLADRARQPEQITENEMTPYAAVASALAFQDMEAGQAVDKMEDLLEEKYLWPESEEEDEEQWEEGEPPGYDPIPFFSYYYYSNDLLKQAEPIFIAIKDGNSKLAAIVDELLQ
;
A
#
# COMPACT_ATOMS: atom_id res chain seq x y z
N MET A 1 0.51 13.52 19.48
CA MET A 1 0.30 12.17 20.02
C MET A 1 -0.54 11.44 18.99
N ILE A 2 0.09 10.86 17.99
CA ILE A 2 -0.56 10.13 16.88
C ILE A 2 0.20 8.81 16.79
N GLY A 3 -0.53 7.70 16.63
CA GLY A 3 0.07 6.40 16.35
C GLY A 3 -0.05 5.33 17.43
N GLU A 4 -1.20 5.20 18.12
CA GLU A 4 -1.59 3.86 18.56
C GLU A 4 -2.03 3.05 17.33
N ASN A 5 -1.02 2.48 16.66
CA ASN A 5 -1.01 1.25 15.86
C ASN A 5 -2.06 1.12 14.74
N ALA A 6 -1.85 1.83 13.62
CA ALA A 6 -2.53 1.51 12.35
C ALA A 6 -2.36 0.03 11.98
N MET A 7 -1.16 -0.54 12.26
CA MET A 7 -0.84 -1.97 12.19
C MET A 7 -1.78 -2.90 13.00
N ASN A 8 -2.49 -2.42 14.02
CA ASN A 8 -3.47 -3.22 14.79
C ASN A 8 -4.93 -2.75 14.56
N SER A 9 -5.16 -1.90 13.56
CA SER A 9 -6.50 -1.38 13.26
C SER A 9 -7.45 -2.48 12.82
N LYS A 10 -8.69 -2.46 13.35
CA LYS A 10 -9.78 -3.36 12.95
C LYS A 10 -10.20 -3.13 11.48
N LEU A 11 -9.84 -1.99 10.88
CA LEU A 11 -10.06 -1.68 9.47
C LEU A 11 -9.19 -2.49 8.51
N ALA A 12 -8.18 -3.19 9.02
CA ALA A 12 -7.30 -4.01 8.19
C ALA A 12 -7.88 -5.41 7.85
N SER A 13 -9.16 -5.65 8.13
CA SER A 13 -9.87 -6.79 7.57
C SER A 13 -10.09 -6.56 6.08
N LEU A 14 -9.72 -7.54 5.25
CA LEU A 14 -9.93 -7.52 3.80
C LEU A 14 -11.36 -7.11 3.41
N ASP A 15 -12.36 -7.51 4.19
CA ASP A 15 -13.78 -7.25 3.91
C ASP A 15 -14.23 -5.82 4.26
N CYS A 16 -13.42 -5.05 5.00
CA CYS A 16 -13.77 -3.70 5.43
C CYS A 16 -13.29 -2.62 4.46
N ILE A 17 -12.50 -2.98 3.46
CA ILE A 17 -11.90 -2.07 2.50
C ILE A 17 -12.68 -2.14 1.18
N PRO A 18 -13.16 -1.01 0.63
CA PRO A 18 -13.99 -0.99 -0.58
C PRO A 18 -13.13 -1.12 -1.85
N TRP A 19 -12.46 -2.25 -2.04
CA TRP A 19 -11.46 -2.46 -3.09
C TRP A 19 -11.93 -2.12 -4.50
N GLN A 20 -13.16 -2.51 -4.85
CA GLN A 20 -13.77 -2.24 -6.17
C GLN A 20 -13.95 -0.74 -6.46
N ARG A 21 -14.00 0.10 -5.41
CA ARG A 21 -14.17 1.56 -5.52
C ARG A 21 -12.86 2.33 -5.50
N MET A 22 -11.73 1.63 -5.48
CA MET A 22 -10.40 2.23 -5.46
C MET A 22 -9.60 1.82 -6.70
N THR A 23 -8.79 2.75 -7.19
CA THR A 23 -7.99 2.55 -8.40
C THR A 23 -6.67 1.85 -8.14
N THR A 24 -6.26 1.04 -9.10
CA THR A 24 -4.93 0.43 -9.28
C THR A 24 -4.27 1.02 -10.53
N ALA A 25 -3.03 0.62 -10.81
CA ALA A 25 -2.38 0.94 -12.09
C ALA A 25 -3.17 0.48 -13.33
N TYR A 26 -4.02 -0.54 -13.16
CA TYR A 26 -4.72 -1.20 -14.27
C TYR A 26 -6.23 -1.37 -13.97
N GLY A 27 -6.88 -0.31 -13.49
CA GLY A 27 -8.34 -0.29 -13.28
C GLY A 27 -8.72 -0.28 -11.80
N ARG A 28 -9.57 -1.22 -11.36
CA ARG A 28 -10.08 -1.32 -9.99
C ARG A 28 -9.31 -2.31 -9.13
N GLY A 29 -9.45 -2.16 -7.81
CA GLY A 29 -8.86 -3.06 -6.82
C GLY A 29 -9.60 -4.38 -6.62
N THR A 30 -10.63 -4.70 -7.41
CA THR A 30 -11.55 -5.83 -7.21
C THR A 30 -10.85 -7.16 -6.92
N ASP A 31 -9.75 -7.45 -7.62
CA ASP A 31 -9.04 -8.73 -7.50
C ASP A 31 -8.03 -8.78 -6.34
N ILE A 32 -7.74 -7.64 -5.68
CA ILE A 32 -6.70 -7.52 -4.64
C ILE A 32 -6.90 -8.53 -3.50
N PRO A 33 -8.11 -8.72 -2.93
CA PRO A 33 -8.29 -9.69 -1.84
C PRO A 33 -7.85 -11.10 -2.23
N GLN A 34 -8.24 -11.55 -3.44
CA GLN A 34 -7.87 -12.86 -3.94
C GLN A 34 -6.35 -12.96 -4.16
N LEU A 35 -5.74 -11.95 -4.78
CA LEU A 35 -4.29 -11.92 -5.02
C LEU A 35 -3.49 -11.96 -3.70
N ILE A 36 -3.99 -11.31 -2.65
CA ILE A 36 -3.38 -11.36 -1.30
C ILE A 36 -3.47 -12.77 -0.71
N GLU A 37 -4.62 -13.44 -0.83
CA GLU A 37 -4.82 -14.80 -0.31
C GLU A 37 -3.98 -15.84 -1.06
N GLU A 38 -3.84 -15.66 -2.38
CA GLU A 38 -3.07 -16.54 -3.25
C GLU A 38 -1.56 -16.24 -3.27
N GLY A 39 -1.13 -15.16 -2.60
CA GLY A 39 0.28 -14.76 -2.54
C GLY A 39 0.85 -14.33 -3.90
N GLN A 40 0.04 -13.69 -4.74
CA GLN A 40 0.45 -13.16 -6.06
C GLN A 40 1.17 -11.81 -5.91
N TYR A 41 2.30 -11.81 -5.18
CA TYR A 41 2.99 -10.58 -4.77
C TYR A 41 3.54 -9.73 -5.92
N HIS A 42 4.00 -10.35 -7.01
CA HIS A 42 4.45 -9.59 -8.18
C HIS A 42 3.29 -8.83 -8.85
N GLU A 43 2.13 -9.47 -8.99
CA GLU A 43 0.93 -8.83 -9.54
C GLU A 43 0.46 -7.69 -8.62
N LEU A 44 0.41 -7.94 -7.31
CA LEU A 44 0.10 -6.90 -6.32
C LEU A 44 1.04 -5.70 -6.44
N ALA A 45 2.35 -5.93 -6.60
CA ALA A 45 3.32 -4.86 -6.78
C ALA A 45 3.00 -3.98 -8.00
N ASN A 46 2.69 -4.60 -9.15
CA ASN A 46 2.34 -3.87 -10.37
C ASN A 46 0.99 -3.11 -10.26
N LEU A 47 0.05 -3.60 -9.46
CA LEU A 47 -1.24 -2.94 -9.24
C LEU A 47 -1.13 -1.72 -8.32
N ILE A 48 -0.28 -1.79 -7.29
CA ILE A 48 -0.14 -0.73 -6.28
C ILE A 48 0.95 0.30 -6.62
N GLU A 49 1.88 -0.04 -7.50
CA GLU A 49 2.93 0.85 -7.96
C GLU A 49 3.18 0.64 -9.44
N HIS A 50 3.22 1.73 -10.21
CA HIS A 50 3.65 1.68 -11.59
C HIS A 50 4.38 2.96 -12.00
N GLN A 51 5.61 2.79 -12.51
CA GLN A 51 6.46 3.87 -13.02
C GLN A 51 6.69 5.02 -11.99
N GLY A 52 6.84 4.67 -10.71
CA GLY A 52 7.05 5.61 -9.60
C GLY A 52 5.77 6.24 -9.06
N THR A 53 4.60 5.81 -9.54
CA THR A 53 3.29 6.31 -9.07
C THR A 53 2.66 5.29 -8.12
N LEU A 54 2.28 5.75 -6.92
CA LEU A 54 1.44 4.98 -6.01
C LEU A 54 -0.04 5.26 -6.30
N TRP A 55 -0.85 4.22 -6.20
CA TRP A 55 -2.27 4.25 -6.53
C TRP A 55 -3.14 4.28 -5.26
N GLN A 56 -4.44 4.53 -5.43
CA GLN A 56 -5.36 4.69 -4.31
C GLN A 56 -5.37 3.46 -3.38
N VAL A 57 -5.19 2.27 -3.94
CA VAL A 57 -5.13 1.00 -3.18
C VAL A 57 -3.86 0.82 -2.35
N THR A 58 -2.76 1.53 -2.66
CA THR A 58 -1.42 1.21 -2.14
C THR A 58 -1.32 1.16 -0.62
N PRO A 59 -1.72 2.20 0.13
CA PRO A 59 -1.56 2.16 1.58
C PRO A 59 -2.39 1.03 2.22
N TRP A 60 -3.52 0.67 1.61
CA TRP A 60 -4.41 -0.40 2.08
C TRP A 60 -3.83 -1.80 1.84
N VAL A 61 -3.30 -2.06 0.64
CA VAL A 61 -2.60 -3.32 0.34
C VAL A 61 -1.40 -3.47 1.28
N LEU A 62 -0.64 -2.39 1.44
CA LEU A 62 0.53 -2.37 2.31
C LEU A 62 0.15 -2.69 3.77
N LEU A 63 -0.90 -2.06 4.30
CA LEU A 63 -1.41 -2.32 5.64
C LEU A 63 -1.72 -3.82 5.85
N VAL A 64 -2.49 -4.42 4.94
CA VAL A 64 -2.88 -5.84 5.04
C VAL A 64 -1.68 -6.77 4.90
N LEU A 65 -0.78 -6.49 3.95
CA LEU A 65 0.41 -7.30 3.70
C LEU A 65 1.38 -7.24 4.90
N LEU A 66 1.62 -6.05 5.48
CA LEU A 66 2.48 -5.89 6.64
C LEU A 66 1.96 -6.62 7.89
N GLN A 67 0.65 -6.64 8.11
CA GLN A 67 0.05 -7.44 9.17
C GLN A 67 0.31 -8.94 8.99
N LYS A 68 0.11 -9.46 7.77
CA LYS A 68 0.43 -10.85 7.43
C LYS A 68 1.92 -11.13 7.57
N LEU A 69 2.77 -10.19 7.16
CA LEU A 69 4.22 -10.29 7.27
C LEU A 69 4.69 -10.34 8.73
N ALA A 70 4.06 -9.57 9.62
CA ALA A 70 4.38 -9.58 11.05
C ALA A 70 4.24 -10.97 11.67
N ASP A 71 3.21 -11.73 11.27
CA ASP A 71 3.04 -13.12 11.71
C ASP A 71 4.07 -14.06 11.06
N ARG A 72 4.36 -13.86 9.76
CA ARG A 72 5.34 -14.67 9.01
C ARG A 72 6.79 -14.43 9.45
N ALA A 73 7.11 -13.24 9.94
CA ALA A 73 8.44 -12.89 10.44
C ALA A 73 8.86 -13.67 11.69
N ARG A 74 7.95 -14.48 12.28
CA ARG A 74 8.29 -15.49 13.30
C ARG A 74 9.04 -16.70 12.71
N GLN A 75 8.99 -16.90 11.40
CA GLN A 75 9.68 -17.94 10.63
C GLN A 75 10.37 -17.31 9.40
N PRO A 76 11.31 -16.38 9.62
CA PRO A 76 11.88 -15.53 8.57
C PRO A 76 12.56 -16.33 7.45
N GLU A 77 13.08 -17.52 7.75
CA GLU A 77 13.68 -18.44 6.79
C GLU A 77 12.73 -18.98 5.71
N GLN A 78 11.41 -18.86 5.93
CA GLN A 78 10.37 -19.28 4.97
C GLN A 78 9.89 -18.13 4.08
N ILE A 79 10.28 -16.90 4.36
CA ILE A 79 9.91 -15.73 3.56
C ILE A 79 10.73 -15.73 2.27
N THR A 80 10.05 -15.52 1.16
CA THR A 80 10.65 -15.51 -0.17
C THR A 80 10.96 -14.09 -0.65
N GLU A 81 11.84 -13.95 -1.65
CA GLU A 81 12.10 -12.65 -2.30
C GLU A 81 10.83 -12.10 -2.97
N ASN A 82 9.99 -12.98 -3.51
CA ASN A 82 8.71 -12.60 -4.12
C ASN A 82 7.77 -11.93 -3.10
N GLU A 83 7.69 -12.46 -1.88
CA GLU A 83 6.92 -11.83 -0.78
C GLU A 83 7.40 -10.41 -0.46
N MET A 84 8.68 -10.11 -0.69
CA MET A 84 9.26 -8.78 -0.41
C MET A 84 8.99 -7.76 -1.51
N THR A 85 8.54 -8.20 -2.69
CA THR A 85 8.42 -7.38 -3.90
C THR A 85 7.49 -6.17 -3.75
N PRO A 86 6.28 -6.28 -3.15
CA PRO A 86 5.38 -5.12 -2.99
C PRO A 86 6.00 -4.01 -2.14
N TYR A 87 6.68 -4.37 -1.04
CA TYR A 87 7.30 -3.39 -0.15
C TYR A 87 8.47 -2.68 -0.83
N ALA A 88 9.29 -3.42 -1.58
CA ALA A 88 10.40 -2.85 -2.33
C ALA A 88 9.93 -1.90 -3.44
N ALA A 89 8.85 -2.24 -4.15
CA ALA A 89 8.24 -1.37 -5.16
C ALA A 89 7.77 -0.04 -4.54
N VAL A 90 7.06 -0.11 -3.42
CA VAL A 90 6.58 1.08 -2.70
C VAL A 90 7.75 1.92 -2.16
N ALA A 91 8.76 1.29 -1.54
CA ALA A 91 9.95 2.00 -1.04
C ALA A 91 10.70 2.73 -2.17
N SER A 92 10.86 2.08 -3.33
CA SER A 92 11.48 2.68 -4.52
C SER A 92 10.71 3.92 -5.00
N ALA A 93 9.38 3.85 -5.06
CA ALA A 93 8.54 4.99 -5.45
C ALA A 93 8.65 6.16 -4.45
N LEU A 94 8.86 5.87 -3.16
CA LEU A 94 9.00 6.87 -2.10
C LEU A 94 10.36 7.56 -2.08
N ALA A 95 11.44 6.90 -2.53
CA ALA A 95 12.80 7.43 -2.49
C ALA A 95 12.98 8.77 -3.24
N PHE A 96 12.06 9.09 -4.15
CA PHE A 96 12.08 10.31 -4.97
C PHE A 96 11.04 11.36 -4.55
N GLN A 97 10.32 11.15 -3.45
CA GLN A 97 9.20 11.98 -3.03
C GLN A 97 9.60 12.91 -1.87
N ASP A 98 9.28 14.20 -2.00
CA ASP A 98 9.47 15.16 -0.90
C ASP A 98 8.31 15.09 0.09
N MET A 99 8.51 14.36 1.18
CA MET A 99 7.51 14.17 2.24
C MET A 99 7.24 15.43 3.07
N GLU A 100 8.11 16.44 3.02
CA GLU A 100 7.95 17.70 3.78
C GLU A 100 7.13 18.75 3.01
N ALA A 101 6.93 18.55 1.70
CA ALA A 101 6.25 19.49 0.82
C ALA A 101 4.71 19.34 0.79
N GLY A 102 4.17 18.23 1.30
CA GLY A 102 2.76 17.87 1.17
C GLY A 102 1.96 17.95 2.47
N GLN A 103 0.63 18.00 2.32
CA GLN A 103 -0.32 17.86 3.41
C GLN A 103 -1.15 16.60 3.16
N ALA A 104 -1.13 15.66 4.11
CA ALA A 104 -1.99 14.49 4.09
C ALA A 104 -3.31 14.75 4.82
N VAL A 105 -4.31 13.89 4.59
CA VAL A 105 -5.51 13.84 5.45
C VAL A 105 -5.12 13.46 6.89
N ASP A 106 -5.95 13.80 7.88
CA ASP A 106 -5.62 13.63 9.31
C ASP A 106 -5.46 12.16 9.73
N LYS A 107 -6.26 11.26 9.15
CA LYS A 107 -6.17 9.82 9.37
C LYS A 107 -6.26 9.05 8.06
N MET A 108 -5.57 7.91 7.98
CA MET A 108 -5.60 7.06 6.79
C MET A 108 -7.03 6.62 6.45
N GLU A 109 -7.86 6.36 7.46
CA GLU A 109 -9.27 6.01 7.32
C GLU A 109 -10.12 7.08 6.61
N ASP A 110 -9.71 8.34 6.69
CA ASP A 110 -10.42 9.43 6.03
C ASP A 110 -10.34 9.28 4.50
N LEU A 111 -9.38 8.51 3.96
CA LEU A 111 -9.31 8.14 2.54
C LEU A 111 -10.44 7.18 2.10
N LEU A 112 -11.20 6.61 3.03
CA LEU A 112 -12.39 5.79 2.75
C LEU A 112 -13.69 6.59 2.77
N GLU A 113 -13.63 7.91 2.93
CA GLU A 113 -14.81 8.76 2.79
C GLU A 113 -15.34 8.76 1.36
N GLU A 114 -16.67 8.82 1.22
CA GLU A 114 -17.38 8.75 -0.07
C GLU A 114 -16.83 9.71 -1.14
N LYS A 115 -16.39 10.90 -0.74
CA LYS A 115 -15.84 11.93 -1.65
C LYS A 115 -14.53 11.52 -2.34
N TYR A 116 -13.82 10.54 -1.82
CA TYR A 116 -12.58 10.02 -2.39
C TYR A 116 -12.78 8.70 -3.14
N LEU A 117 -13.91 8.03 -2.93
CA LEU A 117 -14.20 6.75 -3.54
C LEU A 117 -14.90 6.95 -4.87
N TRP A 118 -14.58 6.08 -5.82
CA TRP A 118 -15.31 6.05 -7.08
C TRP A 118 -16.69 5.44 -6.92
N PRO A 119 -17.62 5.67 -7.87
CA PRO A 119 -18.87 4.92 -7.90
C PRO A 119 -18.65 3.40 -7.96
N GLU A 120 -19.65 2.63 -7.53
CA GLU A 120 -19.61 1.16 -7.62
C GLU A 120 -19.66 0.65 -9.08
N SER A 121 -20.19 1.46 -9.99
CA SER A 121 -20.23 1.15 -11.41
C SER A 121 -18.97 1.68 -12.09
N GLU A 122 -18.30 0.81 -12.86
CA GLU A 122 -17.13 1.15 -13.66
C GLU A 122 -17.49 1.68 -15.07
N GLU A 123 -18.79 1.74 -15.42
CA GLU A 123 -19.23 2.06 -16.80
C GLU A 123 -18.79 3.45 -17.26
N GLU A 124 -18.64 4.40 -16.33
CA GLU A 124 -18.29 5.80 -16.60
C GLU A 124 -16.84 6.13 -16.23
N ASP A 125 -16.00 5.12 -15.97
CA ASP A 125 -14.62 5.34 -15.49
C ASP A 125 -13.78 6.11 -16.50
N GLU A 126 -13.82 5.69 -17.77
CA GLU A 126 -13.08 6.35 -18.86
C GLU A 126 -13.52 7.81 -19.02
N GLU A 127 -14.84 8.08 -18.98
CA GLU A 127 -15.39 9.42 -19.10
C GLU A 127 -14.94 10.32 -17.92
N GLN A 128 -14.97 9.80 -16.69
CA GLN A 128 -14.51 10.54 -15.51
C GLN A 128 -13.03 10.91 -15.57
N TRP A 129 -12.18 10.05 -16.12
CA TRP A 129 -10.77 10.36 -16.36
C TRP A 129 -10.57 11.44 -17.43
N GLU A 130 -11.45 11.52 -18.43
CA GLU A 130 -11.39 12.53 -19.49
C GLU A 130 -11.94 13.89 -19.05
N GLU A 131 -12.97 13.90 -18.18
CA GLU A 131 -13.67 15.12 -17.77
C GLU A 131 -12.89 15.97 -16.75
N GLY A 132 -11.98 15.37 -15.97
CA GLY A 132 -11.20 16.13 -14.99
C GLY A 132 -10.38 15.28 -14.02
N GLU A 133 -10.14 15.84 -12.84
CA GLU A 133 -9.48 15.15 -11.74
C GLU A 133 -10.50 14.24 -11.03
N PRO A 134 -10.34 12.91 -11.07
CA PRO A 134 -11.35 12.00 -10.52
C PRO A 134 -11.26 11.87 -8.99
N PRO A 135 -12.25 11.22 -8.35
CA PRO A 135 -12.27 11.01 -6.91
C PRO A 135 -10.96 10.43 -6.37
N GLY A 136 -10.45 11.04 -5.30
CA GLY A 136 -9.22 10.61 -4.64
C GLY A 136 -7.93 11.12 -5.29
N TYR A 137 -8.00 11.89 -6.38
CA TYR A 137 -6.81 12.43 -7.04
C TYR A 137 -6.55 13.91 -6.79
N ASP A 138 -7.40 14.58 -6.00
CA ASP A 138 -7.06 15.88 -5.42
C ASP A 138 -5.66 15.84 -4.74
N PRO A 139 -4.91 16.96 -4.70
CA PRO A 139 -3.53 16.95 -4.19
C PRO A 139 -3.37 16.36 -2.78
N ILE A 140 -4.35 16.55 -1.89
CA ILE A 140 -4.30 16.06 -0.50
C ILE A 140 -4.48 14.53 -0.41
N PRO A 141 -5.58 13.91 -0.90
CA PRO A 141 -5.70 12.45 -0.89
C PRO A 141 -4.60 11.78 -1.71
N PHE A 142 -4.23 12.33 -2.86
CA PHE A 142 -3.15 11.76 -3.67
C PHE A 142 -1.81 11.73 -2.92
N PHE A 143 -1.41 12.84 -2.28
CA PHE A 143 -0.21 12.85 -1.43
C PHE A 143 -0.33 11.89 -0.25
N SER A 144 -1.53 11.72 0.30
CA SER A 144 -1.76 10.83 1.44
C SER A 144 -1.42 9.36 1.13
N TYR A 145 -1.52 8.92 -0.13
CA TYR A 145 -1.10 7.56 -0.53
C TYR A 145 0.39 7.33 -0.24
N TYR A 146 1.22 8.31 -0.57
CA TYR A 146 2.66 8.27 -0.30
C TYR A 146 2.95 8.43 1.19
N TYR A 147 2.32 9.40 1.85
CA TYR A 147 2.52 9.66 3.27
C TYR A 147 2.23 8.43 4.13
N TYR A 148 1.04 7.82 3.97
CA TYR A 148 0.66 6.66 4.76
C TYR A 148 1.42 5.40 4.37
N SER A 149 1.79 5.23 3.10
CA SER A 149 2.65 4.11 2.70
C SER A 149 4.04 4.20 3.36
N ASN A 150 4.64 5.40 3.39
CA ASN A 150 5.90 5.64 4.09
C ASN A 150 5.79 5.40 5.60
N ASP A 151 4.74 5.92 6.23
CA ASP A 151 4.50 5.75 7.66
C ASP A 151 4.34 4.26 8.04
N LEU A 152 3.61 3.48 7.22
CA LEU A 152 3.45 2.04 7.40
C LEU A 152 4.78 1.28 7.25
N LEU A 153 5.59 1.59 6.23
CA LEU A 153 6.91 0.97 6.06
C LEU A 153 7.84 1.27 7.26
N LYS A 154 7.85 2.52 7.74
CA LYS A 154 8.61 2.93 8.93
C LYS A 154 8.16 2.19 10.19
N GLN A 155 6.86 2.08 10.41
CA GLN A 155 6.31 1.30 11.53
C GLN A 155 6.71 -0.18 11.47
N ALA A 156 6.88 -0.73 10.26
CA ALA A 156 7.28 -2.10 10.03
C ALA A 156 8.80 -2.34 10.05
N GLU A 157 9.64 -1.32 10.26
CA GLU A 157 11.10 -1.46 10.33
C GLU A 157 11.57 -2.62 11.24
N PRO A 158 11.05 -2.82 12.47
CA PRO A 158 11.44 -3.96 13.30
C PRO A 158 11.13 -5.33 12.69
N ILE A 159 10.08 -5.43 11.87
CA ILE A 159 9.70 -6.65 11.15
C ILE A 159 10.76 -6.93 10.09
N PHE A 160 11.12 -5.93 9.28
CA PHE A 160 12.13 -6.07 8.23
C PHE A 160 13.50 -6.45 8.79
N ILE A 161 13.92 -5.83 9.90
CA ILE A 161 15.16 -6.18 10.61
C ILE A 161 15.13 -7.66 11.04
N ALA A 162 14.04 -8.12 11.66
CA ALA A 162 13.91 -9.53 12.07
C ALA A 162 13.99 -10.51 10.88
N ILE A 163 13.41 -10.14 9.73
CA ILE A 163 13.51 -10.93 8.50
C ILE A 163 14.95 -10.99 8.00
N LYS A 164 15.64 -9.85 7.95
CA LYS A 164 17.05 -9.77 7.54
C LYS A 164 17.95 -10.62 8.42
N ASP A 165 17.77 -10.55 9.74
CA ASP A 165 18.58 -11.29 10.71
C ASP A 165 18.36 -12.80 10.62
N GLY A 166 17.12 -13.22 10.33
CA GLY A 166 16.76 -14.63 10.21
C GLY A 166 16.88 -15.23 8.81
N ASN A 167 17.02 -14.41 7.77
CA ASN A 167 17.09 -14.83 6.38
C ASN A 167 18.08 -13.97 5.60
N SER A 168 19.36 -14.36 5.64
CA SER A 168 20.45 -13.61 5.02
C SER A 168 20.33 -13.44 3.51
N LYS A 169 19.51 -14.25 2.82
CA LYS A 169 19.24 -14.10 1.38
C LYS A 169 18.47 -12.81 1.09
N LEU A 170 17.63 -12.37 2.03
CA LEU A 170 16.80 -11.17 1.90
C LEU A 170 17.50 -9.90 2.38
N ALA A 171 18.72 -9.99 2.91
CA ALA A 171 19.42 -8.87 3.52
C ALA A 171 19.58 -7.68 2.56
N ALA A 172 19.94 -7.93 1.29
CA ALA A 172 20.08 -6.87 0.29
C ALA A 172 18.76 -6.15 0.00
N ILE A 173 17.66 -6.91 -0.17
CA ILE A 173 16.33 -6.34 -0.42
C ILE A 173 15.87 -5.50 0.78
N VAL A 174 16.08 -6.00 2.01
CA VAL A 174 15.73 -5.25 3.22
C VAL A 174 16.58 -3.99 3.37
N ASP A 175 17.87 -4.05 3.05
CA ASP A 175 18.76 -2.88 3.11
C ASP A 175 18.41 -1.81 2.08
N GLU A 176 17.88 -2.19 0.92
CA GLU A 176 17.35 -1.24 -0.06
C GLU A 176 16.00 -0.65 0.38
N LEU A 177 15.13 -1.47 0.96
CA LEU A 177 13.81 -1.05 1.45
C LEU A 177 13.90 0.00 2.57
N LEU A 178 14.89 -0.11 3.45
CA LEU A 178 15.05 0.73 4.64
C LEU A 178 15.87 2.02 4.42
N GLN A 179 16.29 2.32 3.19
CA GLN A 179 17.01 3.56 2.85
C GLN A 179 16.11 4.79 2.88
#